data_AF-A0A258CT71-F1
#
_entry.id   AF-A0A258CT71-F1
#
_cell.length_a   1.000
_cell.length_b   1.000
_cell.length_c   1.000
_cell.angle_alpha   90.00
_cell.angle_beta   90.00
_cell.angle_gamma   90.00
#
_symmetry.space_group_name_H-M   'P 1'
#
loop_
_entity.id
_entity.type
_entity.pdbx_description
1 polymer ?
#
loop_
_entity_poly.entity_id
_entity_poly.type
_entity_poly.pdbx_seq_one_letter_code
_entity_poly.pdbx_strand_id
1 'polypeptide(L)'
;MGLTRVKDVPYTAPEARFHFREPVVMLDAAHCQRIEIAHVSEGWIVTEGGRLAGRFETVETAYQQALAICDDLFEQGVPSRVYELPQAA
;
A
#
# COMPACT_ATOMS: atom_id res chain seq x y z
N MET A 1 7.37 24.26 -49.54
CA MET A 1 8.55 24.99 -49.04
C MET A 1 8.08 26.01 -48.01
N GLY A 2 8.73 26.07 -46.84
CA GLY A 2 8.59 27.14 -45.83
C GLY A 2 7.76 26.78 -44.58
N LEU A 3 8.34 26.14 -43.55
CA LEU A 3 8.99 26.73 -42.34
C LEU A 3 7.98 27.07 -41.22
N THR A 4 7.69 26.14 -40.30
CA THR A 4 8.36 25.86 -38.99
C THR A 4 7.86 26.66 -37.79
N ARG A 5 7.21 25.92 -36.87
CA ARG A 5 7.54 25.79 -35.44
C ARG A 5 7.62 27.10 -34.65
N VAL A 6 6.50 27.43 -33.98
CA VAL A 6 6.50 28.44 -32.90
C VAL A 6 7.29 27.87 -31.73
N LYS A 7 8.41 28.54 -31.43
CA LYS A 7 9.32 28.24 -30.33
C LYS A 7 8.66 28.54 -28.99
N ASP A 8 8.69 27.55 -28.12
CA ASP A 8 8.75 27.68 -26.66
C ASP A 8 9.57 28.91 -26.24
N VAL A 9 8.93 29.79 -25.46
CA VAL A 9 9.60 30.84 -24.70
C VAL A 9 9.62 30.40 -23.23
N PRO A 10 10.77 30.51 -22.55
CA PRO A 10 11.06 29.78 -21.32
C PRO A 10 10.58 30.53 -20.09
N TYR A 11 10.03 29.80 -19.12
CA TYR A 11 9.98 30.25 -17.73
C TYR A 11 10.92 29.37 -16.91
N THR A 12 11.95 29.99 -16.34
CA THR A 12 12.90 29.35 -15.44
C THR A 12 12.60 29.79 -14.01
N ALA A 13 12.42 28.81 -13.13
CA ALA A 13 12.86 28.73 -11.72
C ALA A 13 11.93 27.78 -10.93
N PRO A 14 12.39 27.13 -9.86
CA PRO A 14 13.74 26.67 -9.55
C PRO A 14 13.77 25.13 -9.42
N GLU A 15 14.94 24.62 -9.11
CA GLU A 15 15.29 23.23 -8.88
C GLU A 15 14.32 22.45 -7.97
N ALA A 16 13.27 21.89 -8.55
CA ALA A 16 12.77 20.62 -8.05
C ALA A 16 13.52 19.53 -8.81
N ARG A 17 14.81 19.38 -8.47
CA ARG A 17 15.43 18.06 -8.54
C ARG A 17 14.60 17.20 -7.61
N PHE A 18 13.49 16.65 -8.12
CA PHE A 18 12.91 15.43 -7.61
C PHE A 18 13.98 14.37 -7.88
N HIS A 19 15.00 14.40 -7.02
CA HIS A 19 15.64 13.21 -6.56
C HIS A 19 14.54 12.43 -5.86
N PHE A 20 13.69 11.78 -6.66
CA PHE A 20 13.23 10.46 -6.31
C PHE A 20 14.51 9.61 -6.29
N ARG A 21 15.34 9.82 -5.27
CA ARG A 21 16.10 8.71 -4.71
C ARG A 21 14.98 7.82 -4.26
N GLU A 22 14.60 6.91 -5.13
CA GLU A 22 14.15 5.62 -4.68
C GLU A 22 15.39 5.04 -4.01
N PRO A 23 15.53 5.07 -2.68
CA PRO A 23 16.00 3.83 -2.13
C PRO A 23 14.92 2.85 -2.58
N VAL A 24 15.25 2.03 -3.59
CA VAL A 24 14.75 0.66 -3.59
C VAL A 24 15.27 0.13 -2.26
N VAL A 25 14.52 0.42 -1.19
CA VAL A 25 14.76 -0.17 0.11
C VAL A 25 14.53 -1.63 -0.22
N MET A 26 15.62 -2.40 -0.28
CA MET A 26 15.55 -3.82 -0.01
C MET A 26 15.02 -3.90 1.42
N LEU A 27 13.69 -3.74 1.53
CA LEU A 27 12.97 -3.75 2.77
C LEU A 27 12.94 -5.24 3.09
N ASP A 28 13.96 -5.63 3.84
CA ASP A 28 14.16 -6.99 4.29
C ASP A 28 12.79 -7.52 4.71
N ALA A 29 12.38 -8.66 4.18
CA ALA A 29 11.03 -9.19 4.37
C ALA A 29 10.65 -9.33 5.86
N ALA A 30 11.64 -9.23 6.76
CA ALA A 30 11.51 -9.12 8.20
C ALA A 30 10.91 -7.80 8.74
N HIS A 31 10.79 -6.72 7.95
CA HIS A 31 10.34 -5.40 8.44
C HIS A 31 8.97 -4.94 7.89
N CYS A 32 8.32 -5.73 7.03
CA CYS A 32 6.96 -5.42 6.62
C CYS A 32 5.96 -5.91 7.67
N GLN A 33 5.05 -5.04 8.11
CA GLN A 33 3.93 -5.46 8.92
C GLN A 33 2.98 -6.31 8.08
N ARG A 34 2.74 -7.55 8.53
CA ARG A 34 1.92 -8.52 7.81
C ARG A 34 0.47 -8.37 8.22
N ILE A 35 -0.41 -8.11 7.27
CA ILE A 35 -1.86 -8.10 7.47
C ILE A 35 -2.43 -9.31 6.75
N GLU A 36 -3.19 -10.15 7.44
CA GLU A 36 -3.77 -11.37 6.87
C GLU A 36 -5.28 -11.34 7.00
N ILE A 37 -5.96 -11.54 5.88
CA ILE A 37 -7.41 -11.72 5.80
C ILE A 37 -7.66 -13.21 5.62
N ALA A 38 -8.39 -13.83 6.55
CA ALA A 38 -8.67 -15.25 6.52
C ALA A 38 -10.17 -15.52 6.68
N HIS A 39 -10.68 -16.48 5.91
CA HIS A 39 -12.03 -16.98 6.09
C HIS A 39 -12.05 -18.09 7.16
N VAL A 40 -12.93 -17.95 8.14
CA VAL A 40 -13.17 -18.91 9.21
C VAL A 40 -14.64 -19.35 9.20
N SER A 41 -14.97 -20.44 9.90
CA SER A 41 -16.33 -21.03 9.89
C SER A 41 -17.45 -20.08 10.28
N GLU A 42 -17.12 -19.00 10.97
CA GLU A 42 -18.07 -18.04 11.51
C GLU A 42 -17.74 -16.59 11.09
N GLY A 43 -17.10 -16.44 9.92
CA GLY A 43 -16.94 -15.17 9.20
C GLY A 43 -15.54 -14.96 8.61
N TRP A 44 -15.13 -13.70 8.52
CA TRP A 44 -13.81 -13.27 8.10
C TRP A 44 -13.05 -12.68 9.27
N ILE A 45 -11.77 -13.00 9.39
CA ILE A 45 -10.88 -12.40 10.38
C ILE A 45 -9.78 -11.62 9.68
N VAL A 46 -9.39 -10.50 10.29
CA VAL A 46 -8.21 -9.73 9.89
C VAL A 46 -7.22 -9.82 11.03
N THR A 47 -5.98 -10.17 10.70
CA THR A 47 -4.87 -10.21 11.66
C THR A 47 -3.76 -9.27 11.21
N GLU A 48 -3.08 -8.66 12.17
CA GLU A 48 -1.94 -7.77 11.97
C GLU A 48 -0.76 -8.31 12.78
N GLY A 49 0.33 -8.69 12.11
CA GLY A 49 1.49 -9.31 12.74
C GLY A 49 1.15 -10.58 13.53
N GLY A 50 0.12 -11.32 13.11
CA GLY A 50 -0.40 -12.50 13.83
C GLY A 50 -1.31 -12.18 15.03
N ARG A 51 -1.65 -10.91 15.28
CA ARG A 51 -2.64 -10.51 16.29
C ARG A 51 -4.00 -10.30 15.65
N LEU A 52 -5.07 -10.75 16.28
CA LEU A 52 -6.42 -10.53 15.79
C LEU A 52 -6.76 -9.03 15.85
N ALA A 53 -6.91 -8.40 14.69
CA ALA A 53 -7.29 -6.99 14.54
C ALA A 53 -8.82 -6.82 14.49
N GLY A 54 -9.53 -7.83 14.02
CA GLY A 54 -11.00 -7.82 14.02
C GLY A 54 -11.61 -9.05 13.38
N ARG A 55 -12.91 -9.21 13.62
CA ARG A 55 -13.74 -10.24 13.00
C ARG A 55 -14.97 -9.59 12.37
N PHE A 56 -15.32 -10.08 11.20
CA PHE A 56 -16.25 -9.46 10.27
C PHE A 56 -17.16 -10.53 9.67
N GLU A 57 -18.42 -10.17 9.43
CA GLU A 57 -19.39 -11.09 8.84
C GLU A 57 -19.20 -11.22 7.33
N THR A 58 -18.73 -10.14 6.68
CA THR A 58 -18.56 -10.08 5.23
C THR A 58 -17.10 -9.89 4.84
N VAL A 59 -16.76 -10.38 3.64
CA VAL A 59 -15.42 -10.19 3.06
C VAL A 59 -15.14 -8.71 2.83
N GLU A 60 -16.13 -7.94 2.37
CA GLU A 60 -16.00 -6.52 2.09
C GLU A 60 -15.58 -5.72 3.33
N THR A 61 -16.20 -5.99 4.48
CA THR A 61 -15.88 -5.30 5.73
C THR A 61 -14.50 -5.72 6.27
N ALA A 62 -14.10 -6.98 6.09
CA ALA A 62 -12.75 -7.42 6.40
C ALA A 62 -11.68 -6.73 5.51
N TYR A 63 -11.96 -6.59 4.22
CA TYR A 63 -11.09 -5.86 3.29
C TYR A 63 -10.99 -4.38 3.62
N GLN A 64 -12.12 -3.73 3.92
CA GLN A 64 -12.14 -2.34 4.36
C GLN A 64 -11.30 -2.14 5.63
N GLN A 65 -11.38 -3.06 6.58
CA GLN A 65 -10.55 -3.00 7.78
C GLN A 65 -9.07 -3.20 7.45
N ALA A 66 -8.72 -4.16 6.61
CA ALA A 66 -7.33 -4.38 6.21
C ALA A 66 -6.75 -3.15 5.51
N LEU A 67 -7.53 -2.45 4.68
CA LEU A 67 -7.15 -1.19 4.05
C LEU A 67 -6.96 -0.07 5.09
N ALA A 68 -7.84 0.04 6.08
CA ALA A 68 -7.70 1.02 7.15
C ALA A 68 -6.41 0.80 7.96
N ILE A 69 -6.07 -0.46 8.26
CA ILE A 69 -4.82 -0.82 8.94
C ILE A 69 -3.61 -0.49 8.04
N CYS A 70 -3.70 -0.75 6.74
CA CYS A 70 -2.66 -0.35 5.79
C CYS A 70 -2.42 1.17 5.78
N ASP A 71 -3.50 1.95 5.81
CA ASP A 71 -3.42 3.42 5.79
C ASP A 71 -2.75 3.94 7.06
N ASP A 72 -3.17 3.45 8.23
CA ASP A 72 -2.57 3.80 9.52
C ASP A 72 -1.07 3.43 9.60
N LEU A 73 -0.70 2.24 9.12
CA LEU A 73 0.71 1.84 9.04
C LEU A 73 1.51 2.70 8.06
N PHE A 74 0.89 3.08 6.93
CA PHE A 74 1.52 3.96 5.96
C PHE A 74 1.75 5.37 6.54
N GLU A 75 0.79 5.93 7.27
CA GLU A 75 0.96 7.20 7.99
C GLU A 75 2.08 7.13 9.04
N GLN A 76 2.29 5.97 9.65
CA GLN A 76 3.40 5.71 10.58
C GLN A 76 4.74 5.46 9.88
N GLY A 77 4.78 5.42 8.54
CA GLY A 77 5.97 5.08 7.76
C GLY A 77 6.36 3.60 7.89
N VAL A 78 5.44 2.76 8.37
CA VAL A 78 5.63 1.32 8.48
C VAL A 78 5.17 0.65 7.19
N PRO A 79 6.07 -0.01 6.46
CA PRO A 79 5.70 -0.74 5.25
C PRO A 79 4.82 -1.94 5.62
N SER A 80 3.70 -2.10 4.94
CA SER A 80 2.73 -3.16 5.22
C SER A 80 2.49 -4.04 3.98
N ARG A 81 2.05 -5.28 4.20
CA ARG A 81 1.62 -6.20 3.13
C ARG A 81 0.37 -6.94 3.55
N VAL A 82 -0.65 -6.92 2.69
CA VAL A 82 -1.91 -7.65 2.87
C VAL A 82 -1.85 -8.98 2.14
N TYR A 83 -2.25 -10.05 2.82
CA TYR A 83 -2.38 -11.40 2.28
C TYR A 83 -3.81 -11.89 2.49
N GLU A 84 -4.44 -12.36 1.43
CA GLU A 84 -5.65 -13.16 1.56
C GLU A 84 -5.23 -14.63 1.67
N LEU A 85 -5.64 -15.29 2.75
CA LEU A 85 -5.44 -16.72 2.90
C LEU A 85 -6.58 -17.46 2.19
N PRO A 86 -6.27 -18.45 1.34
CA PRO A 86 -7.29 -19.26 0.71
C PRO A 86 -8.10 -19.97 1.80
N GLN A 87 -9.41 -20.09 1.58
CA GLN A 87 -10.27 -20.87 2.45
C GLN A 87 -9.72 -22.30 2.51
N ALA A 88 -9.24 -22.71 3.69
CA ALA A 88 -8.80 -24.08 3.90
C ALA A 88 -10.03 -24.99 3.69
N ALA A 89 -9.94 -25.85 2.68
CA ALA A 89 -10.99 -26.77 2.25
C ALA A 89 -11.31 -27.84 3.30
#